data_AF-E3M515-F1
#
_entry.id   AF-E3M515-F1
#
_cell.length_a   1.000
_cell.length_b   1.000
_cell.length_c   1.000
_cell.angle_alpha   90.00
_cell.angle_beta   90.00
_cell.angle_gamma   90.00
#
_symmetry.space_group_name_H-M   'P 1'
#
loop_
_entity.id
_entity.type
_entity.pdbx_description
1 polymer ?
#
loop_
_entity_poly.entity_id
_entity_poly.type
_entity_poly.pdbx_seq_one_letter_code
_entity_poly.pdbx_strand_id
1 'polypeptide(L)'
;MSEIDDLKSQIARVGNLIEIETDEESLRDLEQAKADLEELVALLEEEKEEEAGPSEQIKEEAAVDEKGKISDGKSIRKEETDGDDDDNSPDNILGSRCMAPFVSDRSLPLHTAIIMEIESSTRVRVLFSHPTCIAMKPCSHFLSSNCRYSENCRFSHGYSVELERIEDYQEPDYSSIVEQGLVLVKGERNLWEMGRISAIDGQNVAVKLLTSGSEVSAKRGDLVPLGEVEEQEKDGSWMELKQETLGNVSVGELGKWNGGGGIGMKLMMKMGYKVGDGLGKRSDGIVHSIQARICAKNASLDEVMNRKRKVVDGKEKHKTKKIKKLNTSDESEKDIFAFINRKLEKKSERTLADVRKEKEEMAGYSAKSLGAKNLDLESEMKQLVGKQKKLRDGIRRNQNDKDTVAKMTVSLLEVDEKIASVNRKLRRVKDEVSSRNSKRKDEF
;
A
#
# COMPACT_ATOMS: atom_id res chain seq x y z
N MET A 1 15.95 -28.54 39.38
CA MET A 1 16.88 -29.41 38.63
C MET A 1 17.00 -28.76 37.27
N SER A 2 18.22 -28.45 36.82
CA SER A 2 18.38 -27.72 35.56
C SER A 2 18.03 -28.65 34.40
N GLU A 3 17.51 -28.11 33.30
CA GLU A 3 17.15 -28.92 32.11
C GLU A 3 18.36 -29.73 31.60
N ILE A 4 19.57 -29.20 31.79
CA ILE A 4 20.86 -29.87 31.56
C ILE A 4 21.03 -31.13 32.43
N ASP A 5 20.64 -31.09 33.71
CA ASP A 5 20.75 -32.25 34.62
C ASP A 5 19.80 -33.39 34.21
N ASP A 6 18.61 -33.03 33.70
CA ASP A 6 17.63 -34.00 33.20
C ASP A 6 18.11 -34.66 31.91
N LEU A 7 18.72 -33.89 30.98
CA LEU A 7 19.32 -34.41 29.76
C LEU A 7 20.54 -35.31 30.05
N LYS A 8 21.42 -34.92 30.97
CA LYS A 8 22.54 -35.77 31.44
C LYS A 8 22.03 -37.08 32.05
N SER A 9 20.92 -37.03 32.77
CA SER A 9 20.27 -38.23 33.32
C SER A 9 19.67 -39.13 32.24
N GLN A 10 19.18 -38.56 31.13
CA GLN A 10 18.69 -39.31 29.97
C GLN A 10 19.85 -39.96 29.20
N ILE A 11 20.96 -39.26 28.98
CA ILE A 11 22.18 -39.81 28.36
C ILE A 11 22.67 -41.03 29.16
N ALA A 12 22.68 -40.96 30.50
CA ALA A 12 23.05 -42.09 31.35
C ALA A 12 22.10 -43.30 31.19
N ARG A 13 20.79 -43.06 30.99
CA ARG A 13 19.82 -44.13 30.73
C ARG A 13 20.03 -44.78 29.37
N VAL A 14 20.29 -43.98 28.33
CA VAL A 14 20.59 -44.49 26.97
C VAL A 14 21.91 -45.27 26.97
N GLY A 15 22.93 -44.79 27.69
CA GLY A 15 24.19 -45.52 27.87
C GLY A 15 24.00 -46.92 28.48
N ASN A 16 23.20 -47.04 29.54
CA ASN A 16 22.88 -48.34 30.14
C ASN A 16 22.10 -49.26 29.19
N LEU A 17 21.28 -48.70 28.28
CA LEU A 17 20.56 -49.49 27.27
C LEU A 17 21.51 -50.02 26.19
N ILE A 18 22.50 -49.24 25.77
CA ILE A 18 23.54 -49.67 24.81
C ILE A 18 24.33 -50.87 25.37
N GLU A 19 24.60 -50.92 26.68
CA GLU A 19 25.33 -52.05 27.30
C GLU A 19 24.52 -53.36 27.33
N ILE A 20 23.19 -53.27 27.27
CA ILE A 20 22.28 -54.42 27.38
C ILE A 20 21.83 -54.90 25.99
N GLU A 21 21.82 -54.00 25.00
CA GLU A 21 21.30 -54.29 23.66
C GLU A 21 22.23 -55.22 22.86
N THR A 22 21.64 -56.14 22.12
CA THR A 22 22.38 -57.19 21.38
C THR A 22 22.23 -57.08 19.87
N ASP A 23 21.28 -56.26 19.41
CA ASP A 23 21.01 -56.01 17.99
C ASP A 23 21.88 -54.87 17.42
N GLU A 24 22.63 -55.14 16.34
CA GLU A 24 23.59 -54.18 15.76
C GLU A 24 22.94 -52.97 15.06
N GLU A 25 21.68 -53.07 14.65
CA GLU A 25 20.94 -51.93 14.06
C GLU A 25 20.43 -51.02 15.17
N SER A 26 19.77 -51.59 16.19
CA SER A 26 19.29 -50.86 17.37
C SER A 26 20.43 -50.22 18.17
N LEU A 27 21.59 -50.86 18.23
CA LEU A 27 22.78 -50.32 18.91
C LEU A 27 23.29 -49.05 18.20
N ARG A 28 23.32 -49.04 16.86
CA ARG A 28 23.70 -47.85 16.08
C ARG A 28 22.72 -46.70 16.27
N ASP A 29 21.43 -46.99 16.32
CA ASP A 29 20.40 -45.98 16.56
C ASP A 29 20.51 -45.39 17.98
N LEU A 30 20.81 -46.21 19.00
CA LEU A 30 21.02 -45.75 20.36
C LEU A 30 22.33 -44.97 20.53
N GLU A 31 23.41 -45.37 19.84
CA GLU A 31 24.67 -44.62 19.79
C GLU A 31 24.48 -43.25 19.14
N GLN A 32 23.71 -43.18 18.04
CA GLN A 32 23.38 -41.91 17.39
C GLN A 32 22.53 -41.04 18.31
N ALA A 33 21.47 -41.59 18.92
CA ALA A 33 20.63 -40.84 19.85
C ALA A 33 21.41 -40.33 21.07
N LYS A 34 22.41 -41.08 21.54
CA LYS A 34 23.30 -40.65 22.61
C LYS A 34 24.17 -39.46 22.17
N ALA A 35 24.77 -39.53 20.97
CA ALA A 35 25.58 -38.44 20.43
C ALA A 35 24.76 -37.16 20.23
N ASP A 36 23.55 -37.28 19.70
CA ASP A 36 22.64 -36.13 19.50
C ASP A 36 22.27 -35.47 20.84
N LEU A 37 22.04 -36.26 21.91
CA LEU A 37 21.76 -35.73 23.25
C LEU A 37 22.99 -35.06 23.89
N GLU A 38 24.20 -35.58 23.65
CA GLU A 38 25.45 -34.98 24.12
C GLU A 38 25.70 -33.62 23.45
N GLU A 39 25.40 -33.48 22.15
CA GLU A 39 25.49 -32.21 21.42
C GLU A 39 24.50 -31.17 21.96
N LEU A 40 23.25 -31.57 22.23
CA LEU A 40 22.23 -30.69 22.83
C LEU A 40 22.65 -30.17 24.22
N VAL A 41 23.31 -31.00 25.02
CA VAL A 41 23.83 -30.57 26.32
C VAL A 41 24.95 -29.55 26.16
N ALA A 42 25.86 -29.73 25.19
CA ALA A 42 26.93 -28.78 24.93
C ALA A 42 26.40 -27.40 24.50
N LEU A 43 25.41 -27.37 23.60
CA LEU A 43 24.78 -26.12 23.15
C LEU A 43 24.10 -25.37 24.30
N LEU A 44 23.38 -26.09 25.18
CA LEU A 44 22.72 -25.49 26.34
C LEU A 44 23.72 -25.02 27.42
N GLU A 45 24.88 -25.66 27.51
CA GLU A 45 25.97 -25.21 28.38
C GLU A 45 26.63 -23.94 27.83
N GLU A 46 26.85 -23.84 26.52
CA GLU A 46 27.35 -22.63 25.84
C GLU A 46 26.38 -21.45 26.00
N GLU A 47 25.07 -21.64 25.77
CA GLU A 47 24.05 -20.60 25.99
C GLU A 47 24.03 -20.10 27.45
N LYS A 48 24.27 -20.99 28.41
CA LYS A 48 24.33 -20.64 29.83
C LYS A 48 25.60 -19.88 30.19
N GLU A 49 26.71 -20.15 29.52
CA GLU A 49 27.96 -19.40 29.65
C GLU A 49 27.85 -18.01 29.00
N GLU A 50 27.10 -17.87 27.90
CA GLU A 50 26.81 -16.57 27.26
C GLU A 50 25.87 -15.70 28.12
N GLU A 51 24.85 -16.28 28.76
CA GLU A 51 23.98 -15.59 29.74
C GLU A 51 24.73 -15.20 31.04
N ALA A 52 25.87 -15.84 31.32
CA ALA A 52 26.76 -15.54 32.44
C ALA A 52 28.02 -14.80 31.95
N GLY A 53 27.82 -13.60 31.37
CA GLY A 53 28.87 -12.76 30.82
C GLY A 53 30.12 -12.53 31.71
N PRO A 54 31.23 -12.04 31.12
CA PRO A 54 32.58 -12.21 31.65
C PRO A 54 32.78 -11.51 33.00
N SER A 55 33.12 -12.30 34.01
CA SER A 55 33.74 -11.78 35.23
C SER A 55 35.08 -11.15 34.89
N GLU A 56 35.23 -9.88 35.27
CA GLU A 56 36.46 -9.10 35.16
C GLU A 56 37.68 -9.90 35.65
N GLN A 57 38.58 -10.26 34.73
CA GLN A 57 39.96 -10.58 35.09
C GLN A 57 40.74 -9.27 35.24
N ILE A 58 40.60 -8.63 36.40
CA ILE A 58 41.60 -7.67 36.88
C ILE A 58 42.78 -8.49 37.39
N LYS A 59 43.87 -8.46 36.62
CA LYS A 59 45.22 -8.75 37.13
C LYS A 59 45.62 -7.57 38.02
N GLU A 60 45.78 -7.79 39.32
CA GLU A 60 46.83 -7.11 40.08
C GLU A 60 47.20 -7.88 41.34
N GLU A 61 48.47 -7.72 41.70
CA GLU A 61 49.26 -8.55 42.60
C GLU A 61 48.88 -8.38 44.08
N ALA A 62 49.35 -9.34 44.88
CA ALA A 62 49.10 -9.48 46.31
C ALA A 62 49.48 -8.26 47.15
N ALA A 63 48.57 -7.83 48.04
CA ALA A 63 48.91 -7.26 49.34
C ALA A 63 47.76 -7.47 50.35
N VAL A 64 48.15 -7.96 51.52
CA VAL A 64 47.37 -8.28 52.72
C VAL A 64 46.83 -7.01 53.40
N ASP A 65 45.60 -7.00 53.93
CA ASP A 65 45.35 -7.01 55.40
C ASP A 65 43.86 -6.88 55.79
N GLU A 66 43.59 -7.39 56.99
CA GLU A 66 42.33 -7.49 57.73
C GLU A 66 41.61 -6.15 58.00
N LYS A 67 40.28 -6.16 57.85
CA LYS A 67 39.28 -5.87 58.91
C LYS A 67 37.91 -5.60 58.29
N GLY A 68 36.94 -6.41 58.69
CA GLY A 68 35.56 -6.32 58.21
C GLY A 68 34.80 -5.08 58.70
N LYS A 69 33.78 -4.71 57.93
CA LYS A 69 32.48 -4.31 58.48
C LYS A 69 31.39 -4.34 57.42
N ILE A 70 30.25 -4.85 57.86
CA ILE A 70 28.97 -4.98 57.18
C ILE A 70 28.17 -3.68 57.39
N SER A 71 27.15 -3.49 56.54
CA SER A 71 25.94 -2.65 56.69
C SER A 71 26.01 -1.31 55.94
N ASP A 72 24.98 -0.76 55.30
CA ASP A 72 23.53 -1.01 55.15
C ASP A 72 23.17 -0.43 53.76
N GLY A 73 22.30 -1.03 52.94
CA GLY A 73 20.86 -0.93 53.13
C GLY A 73 20.27 0.34 52.50
N LYS A 74 19.45 0.14 51.44
CA LYS A 74 18.24 0.92 51.07
C LYS A 74 18.28 1.83 49.82
N SER A 75 17.81 1.23 48.72
CA SER A 75 16.57 1.57 48.00
C SER A 75 16.50 2.75 47.01
N ILE A 76 15.75 2.45 45.93
CA ILE A 76 14.93 3.30 45.06
C ILE A 76 15.52 3.67 43.68
N ARG A 77 15.03 2.91 42.68
CA ARG A 77 14.43 3.27 41.38
C ARG A 77 15.13 4.28 40.45
N LYS A 78 15.31 3.78 39.21
CA LYS A 78 15.04 4.40 37.91
C LYS A 78 15.64 5.79 37.66
N GLU A 79 16.64 5.86 36.78
CA GLU A 79 16.44 6.24 35.36
C GLU A 79 17.76 6.15 34.60
N GLU A 80 17.66 5.53 33.42
CA GLU A 80 18.34 5.85 32.16
C GLU A 80 19.83 6.22 32.21
N THR A 81 20.64 5.32 31.65
CA THR A 81 21.76 5.74 30.80
C THR A 81 21.62 5.02 29.48
N ASP A 82 21.25 5.79 28.46
CA ASP A 82 21.52 5.52 27.06
C ASP A 82 22.93 4.92 26.91
N GLY A 83 22.97 3.69 26.42
CA GLY A 83 24.15 3.08 25.85
C GLY A 83 23.83 2.76 24.40
N ASP A 84 24.28 3.63 23.51
CA ASP A 84 24.40 3.37 22.07
C ASP A 84 25.25 2.10 21.89
N ASP A 85 24.61 0.94 21.72
CA ASP A 85 25.24 -0.22 21.10
C ASP A 85 25.04 -0.11 19.58
N ASP A 86 25.80 0.80 18.97
CA ASP A 86 26.02 0.87 17.53
C ASP A 86 26.94 -0.29 17.11
N ASP A 87 26.42 -1.52 17.17
CA ASP A 87 27.02 -2.68 16.51
C ASP A 87 26.43 -2.84 15.11
N ASN A 88 26.60 -1.79 14.31
CA ASN A 88 26.05 -1.64 12.96
C ASN A 88 26.98 -2.29 11.93
N SER A 89 27.19 -3.59 12.08
CA SER A 89 27.65 -4.42 10.98
C SER A 89 26.46 -4.66 10.03
N PRO A 90 26.59 -4.43 8.71
CA PRO A 90 25.50 -4.64 7.76
C PRO A 90 25.05 -6.10 7.72
N ASP A 91 25.85 -7.04 8.21
CA ASP A 91 25.54 -8.47 8.17
C ASP A 91 24.51 -8.88 9.24
N ASN A 92 24.31 -8.08 10.30
CA ASN A 92 23.42 -8.44 11.42
C ASN A 92 21.93 -8.22 11.11
N ILE A 93 21.59 -7.44 10.08
CA ILE A 93 20.18 -7.24 9.67
C ILE A 93 19.66 -8.36 8.74
N LEU A 94 20.54 -9.22 8.23
CA LEU A 94 20.12 -10.36 7.40
C LEU A 94 19.36 -11.38 8.26
N GLY A 95 18.26 -11.90 7.73
CA GLY A 95 17.39 -12.84 8.45
C GLY A 95 16.42 -12.17 9.45
N SER A 96 16.58 -10.88 9.74
CA SER A 96 15.68 -10.16 10.63
C SER A 96 14.28 -10.02 10.02
N ARG A 97 13.25 -10.17 10.87
CA ARG A 97 11.86 -9.88 10.51
C ARG A 97 11.67 -8.36 10.45
N CYS A 98 10.92 -7.89 9.47
CA CYS A 98 10.63 -6.47 9.30
C CYS A 98 9.23 -6.26 8.70
N MET A 99 8.76 -5.01 8.70
CA MET A 99 7.53 -4.59 8.03
C MET A 99 7.89 -3.82 6.76
N ALA A 100 7.51 -4.37 5.60
CA ALA A 100 7.89 -3.83 4.30
C ALA A 100 6.66 -3.47 3.43
N PRO A 101 6.68 -2.32 2.74
CA PRO A 101 5.60 -1.93 1.84
C PRO A 101 5.67 -2.69 0.53
N PHE A 102 4.51 -3.01 -0.05
CA PHE A 102 4.43 -3.66 -1.36
C PHE A 102 3.56 -2.86 -2.32
N VAL A 103 4.18 -2.26 -3.35
CA VAL A 103 3.53 -1.28 -4.25
C VAL A 103 2.31 -1.84 -4.99
N SER A 104 2.28 -3.14 -5.27
CA SER A 104 1.21 -3.75 -6.05
C SER A 104 0.00 -4.16 -5.19
N ASP A 105 0.15 -4.22 -3.87
CA ASP A 105 -0.97 -4.49 -2.97
C ASP A 105 -1.53 -3.19 -2.41
N ARG A 106 -2.85 -3.09 -2.38
CA ARG A 106 -3.60 -1.94 -1.82
C ARG A 106 -4.38 -2.34 -0.58
N SER A 107 -4.36 -3.62 -0.21
CA SER A 107 -5.12 -4.15 0.91
C SER A 107 -4.47 -3.85 2.26
N LEU A 108 -3.15 -3.93 2.32
CA LEU A 108 -2.36 -3.61 3.51
C LEU A 108 -1.24 -2.61 3.15
N PRO A 109 -0.95 -1.63 4.01
CA PRO A 109 0.11 -0.66 3.77
C PRO A 109 1.51 -1.28 3.91
N LEU A 110 1.65 -2.17 4.89
CA LEU A 110 2.90 -2.85 5.24
C LEU A 110 2.60 -4.34 5.42
N HIS A 111 3.59 -5.16 5.08
CA HIS A 111 3.52 -6.61 5.21
C HIS A 111 4.71 -7.12 5.99
N THR A 112 4.48 -8.14 6.81
CA THR A 112 5.55 -8.87 7.47
C THR A 112 6.44 -9.54 6.42
N ALA A 113 7.73 -9.24 6.50
CA ALA A 113 8.76 -9.75 5.61
C ALA A 113 10.02 -10.13 6.39
N ILE A 114 10.93 -10.82 5.72
CA ILE A 114 12.25 -11.20 6.24
C ILE A 114 13.30 -10.62 5.28
N ILE A 115 14.32 -9.96 5.82
CA ILE A 115 15.43 -9.43 5.04
C ILE A 115 16.29 -10.62 4.57
N MET A 116 16.38 -10.82 3.25
CA MET A 116 17.10 -11.95 2.66
C MET A 116 18.52 -11.57 2.24
N GLU A 117 18.68 -10.40 1.62
CA GLU A 117 19.95 -9.96 1.06
C GLU A 117 20.02 -8.43 1.04
N ILE A 118 21.21 -7.86 1.26
CA ILE A 118 21.46 -6.43 1.10
C ILE A 118 22.00 -6.21 -0.31
N GLU A 119 21.21 -5.59 -1.19
CA GLU A 119 21.64 -5.28 -2.56
C GLU A 119 22.58 -4.08 -2.59
N SER A 120 22.38 -3.11 -1.69
CA SER A 120 23.14 -1.86 -1.60
C SER A 120 22.94 -1.25 -0.22
N SER A 121 23.77 -0.27 0.16
CA SER A 121 23.64 0.44 1.45
C SER A 121 22.26 1.11 1.69
N THR A 122 21.46 1.31 0.64
CA THR A 122 20.13 1.92 0.71
C THR A 122 18.99 0.98 0.36
N ARG A 123 19.28 -0.24 -0.11
CA ARG A 123 18.27 -1.17 -0.61
C ARG A 123 18.52 -2.58 -0.13
N VAL A 124 17.46 -3.20 0.35
CA VAL A 124 17.47 -4.59 0.77
C VAL A 124 16.40 -5.37 0.03
N ARG A 125 16.67 -6.65 -0.17
CA ARG A 125 15.77 -7.61 -0.77
C ARG A 125 15.06 -8.38 0.33
N VAL A 126 13.74 -8.30 0.35
CA VAL A 126 12.90 -8.93 1.38
C VAL A 126 12.01 -10.03 0.80
N LEU A 127 11.69 -11.03 1.61
CA LEU A 127 10.70 -12.07 1.32
C LEU A 127 9.49 -11.90 2.23
N PHE A 128 8.29 -11.89 1.66
CA PHE A 128 7.06 -11.72 2.44
C PHE A 128 6.63 -13.03 3.09
N SER A 129 6.40 -13.00 4.41
CA SER A 129 5.95 -14.16 5.19
C SER A 129 4.50 -14.52 4.90
N HIS A 130 3.65 -13.51 4.70
CA HIS A 130 2.22 -13.65 4.47
C HIS A 130 1.83 -13.17 3.06
N PRO A 131 2.08 -13.98 2.01
CA PRO A 131 1.81 -13.55 0.63
C PRO A 131 0.30 -13.42 0.37
N THR A 132 -0.16 -12.20 0.10
CA THR A 132 -1.55 -11.89 -0.29
C THR A 132 -1.79 -12.06 -1.80
N CYS A 133 -0.72 -12.00 -2.59
CA CYS A 133 -0.77 -12.20 -4.04
C CYS A 133 0.34 -13.13 -4.54
N ILE A 134 0.16 -13.67 -5.75
CA ILE A 134 1.11 -14.62 -6.37
C ILE A 134 2.51 -14.01 -6.52
N ALA A 135 2.59 -12.69 -6.78
CA ALA A 135 3.85 -11.98 -6.91
C ALA A 135 4.64 -11.83 -5.60
N MET A 136 3.99 -12.02 -4.44
CA MET A 136 4.65 -12.03 -3.13
C MET A 136 5.07 -13.43 -2.70
N LYS A 137 4.44 -14.47 -3.28
CA LYS A 137 4.72 -15.85 -2.92
C LYS A 137 6.16 -16.22 -3.30
N PRO A 138 7.01 -16.66 -2.35
CA PRO A 138 8.39 -17.02 -2.64
C PRO A 138 8.45 -18.21 -3.62
N CYS A 139 9.39 -18.13 -4.56
CA CYS A 139 9.66 -19.19 -5.51
C CYS A 139 10.42 -20.34 -4.84
N SER A 140 9.83 -21.53 -4.77
CA SER A 140 10.49 -22.72 -4.20
C SER A 140 11.81 -23.05 -4.91
N HIS A 141 11.83 -23.00 -6.25
CA HIS A 141 13.04 -23.27 -7.02
C HIS A 141 14.14 -22.21 -6.81
N PHE A 142 13.78 -20.97 -6.49
CA PHE A 142 14.75 -19.93 -6.18
C PHE A 142 15.39 -20.19 -4.81
N LEU A 143 14.58 -20.54 -3.81
CA LEU A 143 15.07 -20.94 -2.49
C LEU A 143 15.98 -22.19 -2.56
N SER A 144 15.70 -23.09 -3.49
CA SER A 144 16.57 -24.25 -3.76
C SER A 144 17.74 -23.97 -4.72
N SER A 145 17.95 -22.72 -5.17
CA SER A 145 18.98 -22.30 -6.15
C SER A 145 18.86 -22.91 -7.57
N ASN A 146 17.71 -23.51 -7.91
CA ASN A 146 17.47 -24.20 -9.19
C ASN A 146 16.59 -23.41 -10.17
N CYS A 147 16.25 -22.15 -9.87
CA CYS A 147 15.37 -21.36 -10.73
C CYS A 147 16.10 -20.84 -11.97
N ARG A 148 15.55 -21.14 -13.17
CA ARG A 148 16.08 -20.67 -14.46
C ARG A 148 15.48 -19.35 -14.95
N TYR A 149 14.45 -18.87 -14.27
CA TYR A 149 13.69 -17.68 -14.65
C TYR A 149 14.02 -16.61 -13.62
N SER A 150 15.00 -15.74 -13.87
CA SER A 150 15.45 -14.71 -12.92
C SER A 150 14.33 -13.72 -12.54
N GLU A 151 14.19 -12.60 -13.25
CA GLU A 151 13.16 -11.59 -12.96
C GLU A 151 11.80 -11.91 -13.59
N ASN A 152 11.78 -12.84 -14.56
CA ASN A 152 10.54 -13.26 -15.24
C ASN A 152 9.88 -14.47 -14.56
N CYS A 153 10.28 -14.81 -13.33
CA CYS A 153 9.63 -15.87 -12.58
C CYS A 153 8.18 -15.51 -12.28
N ARG A 154 7.29 -16.51 -12.28
CA ARG A 154 5.90 -16.33 -11.83
C ARG A 154 5.80 -16.04 -10.33
N PHE A 155 6.78 -16.50 -9.55
CA PHE A 155 6.85 -16.38 -8.11
C PHE A 155 7.97 -15.41 -7.70
N SER A 156 7.87 -14.86 -6.49
CA SER A 156 8.82 -13.88 -5.97
C SER A 156 10.22 -14.47 -5.78
N HIS A 157 11.25 -13.76 -6.25
CA HIS A 157 12.66 -13.99 -5.90
C HIS A 157 13.15 -13.02 -4.81
N GLY A 158 12.21 -12.39 -4.12
CA GLY A 158 12.47 -11.25 -3.25
C GLY A 158 12.02 -9.94 -3.88
N TYR A 159 11.67 -8.99 -3.03
CA TYR A 159 11.23 -7.66 -3.41
C TYR A 159 12.25 -6.62 -2.93
N SER A 160 12.75 -5.78 -3.83
CA SER A 160 13.76 -4.76 -3.52
C SER A 160 13.08 -3.51 -2.94
N VAL A 161 13.34 -3.21 -1.67
CA VAL A 161 12.78 -2.09 -0.91
C VAL A 161 13.91 -1.17 -0.44
N GLU A 162 13.64 0.13 -0.38
CA GLU A 162 14.54 1.11 0.24
C GLU A 162 14.52 0.93 1.77
N LEU A 163 15.70 0.90 2.41
CA LEU A 163 15.83 0.68 3.85
C LEU A 163 15.04 1.71 4.67
N GLU A 164 14.97 2.96 4.19
CA GLU A 164 14.19 4.05 4.80
C GLU A 164 12.67 3.80 4.89
N ARG A 165 12.14 2.84 4.12
CA ARG A 165 10.70 2.52 4.10
C ARG A 165 10.35 1.24 4.85
N ILE A 166 11.35 0.59 5.43
CA ILE A 166 11.16 -0.60 6.25
C ILE A 166 10.93 -0.13 7.67
N GLU A 167 9.94 -0.71 8.32
CA GLU A 167 9.68 -0.52 9.74
C GLU A 167 10.08 -1.78 10.51
N ASP A 168 10.36 -1.61 11.80
CA ASP A 168 10.69 -2.71 12.68
C ASP A 168 9.53 -3.69 12.78
N TYR A 169 9.85 -4.97 13.00
CA TYR A 169 8.81 -5.98 13.14
C TYR A 169 8.02 -5.81 14.42
N GLN A 170 6.71 -5.57 14.26
CA GLN A 170 5.77 -5.56 15.35
C GLN A 170 5.08 -6.91 15.44
N GLU A 171 5.24 -7.60 16.57
CA GLU A 171 4.52 -8.84 16.84
C GLU A 171 3.01 -8.57 16.98
N PRO A 172 2.17 -9.26 16.18
CA PRO A 172 0.73 -9.11 16.28
C PRO A 172 0.24 -9.55 17.66
N ASP A 173 -0.62 -8.76 18.30
CA ASP A 173 -1.21 -9.16 19.57
C ASP A 173 -2.28 -10.22 19.34
N TYR A 174 -1.93 -11.48 19.57
CA TYR A 174 -2.86 -12.61 19.48
C TYR A 174 -4.00 -12.53 20.50
N SER A 175 -3.92 -11.66 21.52
CA SER A 175 -5.01 -11.41 22.46
C SER A 175 -6.18 -10.66 21.82
N SER A 176 -5.91 -9.90 20.75
CA SER A 176 -6.91 -9.14 19.98
C SER A 176 -7.83 -10.01 19.10
N ILE A 177 -7.64 -11.33 19.08
CA ILE A 177 -8.51 -12.27 18.35
C ILE A 177 -9.85 -12.40 19.10
N VAL A 178 -10.79 -11.54 18.71
CA VAL A 178 -12.17 -11.48 19.20
C VAL A 178 -13.17 -11.69 18.07
N GLU A 179 -14.43 -12.02 18.39
CA GLU A 179 -15.48 -12.11 17.38
C GLU A 179 -15.61 -10.79 16.60
N GLN A 180 -15.88 -10.88 15.30
CA GLN A 180 -15.89 -9.76 14.33
C GLN A 180 -14.53 -9.09 14.08
N GLY A 181 -13.46 -9.47 14.79
CA GLY A 181 -12.11 -8.96 14.58
C GLY A 181 -11.57 -9.23 13.18
N LEU A 182 -10.73 -8.32 12.67
CA LEU A 182 -10.10 -8.42 11.36
C LEU A 182 -8.83 -9.27 11.45
N VAL A 183 -8.73 -10.31 10.63
CA VAL A 183 -7.57 -11.21 10.62
C VAL A 183 -7.15 -11.56 9.20
N LEU A 184 -5.88 -11.87 9.02
CA LEU A 184 -5.40 -12.61 7.86
C LEU A 184 -5.48 -14.11 8.14
N VAL A 185 -6.03 -14.84 7.19
CA VAL A 185 -6.14 -16.31 7.22
C VAL A 185 -5.61 -16.90 5.92
N LYS A 186 -5.01 -18.09 6.01
CA LYS A 186 -4.53 -18.82 4.85
C LYS A 186 -5.70 -19.42 4.06
N GLY A 187 -5.90 -18.94 2.83
CA GLY A 187 -6.94 -19.42 1.91
C GLY A 187 -6.51 -20.65 1.08
N GLU A 188 -7.40 -21.08 0.19
CA GLU A 188 -7.30 -22.34 -0.60
C GLU A 188 -6.04 -22.43 -1.47
N ARG A 189 -5.48 -21.31 -1.93
CA ARG A 189 -4.33 -21.27 -2.83
C ARG A 189 -2.98 -21.10 -2.12
N ASN A 190 -2.94 -21.32 -0.80
CA ASN A 190 -1.81 -20.93 0.06
C ASN A 190 -1.50 -19.43 -0.08
N LEU A 191 -2.53 -18.61 -0.23
CA LEU A 191 -2.45 -17.16 -0.21
C LEU A 191 -3.20 -16.66 1.01
N TRP A 192 -2.65 -15.64 1.65
CA TRP A 192 -3.27 -15.02 2.81
C TRP A 192 -4.34 -14.05 2.35
N GLU A 193 -5.53 -14.16 2.95
CA GLU A 193 -6.68 -13.33 2.62
C GLU A 193 -7.23 -12.69 3.89
N MET A 194 -7.75 -11.47 3.75
CA MET A 194 -8.38 -10.77 4.86
C MET A 194 -9.79 -11.33 5.10
N GLY A 195 -10.11 -11.55 6.37
CA GLY A 195 -11.41 -12.02 6.82
C GLY A 195 -11.80 -11.43 8.15
N ARG A 196 -13.08 -11.61 8.50
CA ARG A 196 -13.61 -11.31 9.83
C ARG A 196 -13.88 -12.59 10.59
N ILE A 197 -13.54 -12.62 11.87
CA ILE A 197 -13.84 -13.76 12.74
C ILE A 197 -15.36 -13.86 12.89
N SER A 198 -15.94 -14.98 12.47
CA SER A 198 -17.38 -15.24 12.59
C SER A 198 -17.74 -15.98 13.87
N ALA A 199 -16.88 -16.89 14.32
CA ALA A 199 -17.07 -17.67 15.55
C ALA A 199 -15.73 -18.19 16.07
N ILE A 200 -15.63 -18.33 17.39
CA ILE A 200 -14.44 -18.89 18.06
C ILE A 200 -14.91 -20.09 18.88
N ASP A 201 -14.32 -21.26 18.62
CA ASP A 201 -14.55 -22.49 19.38
C ASP A 201 -13.20 -23.03 19.89
N GLY A 202 -12.79 -22.54 21.06
CA GLY A 202 -11.49 -22.88 21.67
C GLY A 202 -10.32 -22.47 20.78
N GLN A 203 -9.60 -23.46 20.23
CA GLN A 203 -8.46 -23.24 19.32
C GLN A 203 -8.88 -23.06 17.86
N ASN A 204 -10.09 -23.45 17.49
CA ASN A 204 -10.58 -23.35 16.13
C ASN A 204 -11.36 -22.05 15.96
N VAL A 205 -11.04 -21.30 14.92
CA VAL A 205 -11.64 -20.00 14.63
C VAL A 205 -12.20 -20.05 13.22
N ALA A 206 -13.49 -19.78 13.10
CA ALA A 206 -14.15 -19.63 11.80
C ALA A 206 -14.00 -18.18 11.34
N VAL A 207 -13.41 -18.00 10.16
CA VAL A 207 -13.15 -16.69 9.55
C VAL A 207 -13.91 -16.57 8.24
N LYS A 208 -14.69 -15.52 8.11
CA LYS A 208 -15.41 -15.17 6.89
C LYS A 208 -14.58 -14.23 6.02
N LEU A 209 -14.17 -14.72 4.85
CA LEU A 209 -13.34 -13.97 3.90
C LEU A 209 -14.09 -12.75 3.35
N LEU A 210 -13.41 -11.61 3.27
CA LEU A 210 -13.99 -10.36 2.75
C LEU A 210 -14.08 -10.34 1.22
N THR A 211 -13.18 -11.06 0.56
CA THR A 211 -13.04 -11.14 -0.90
C THR A 211 -14.09 -12.05 -1.53
N SER A 212 -14.20 -13.28 -1.03
CA SER A 212 -15.08 -14.33 -1.57
C SER A 212 -16.40 -14.46 -0.81
N GLY A 213 -16.46 -14.01 0.44
CA GLY A 213 -17.59 -14.25 1.34
C GLY A 213 -17.67 -15.68 1.89
N SER A 214 -16.73 -16.55 1.54
CA SER A 214 -16.64 -17.92 2.04
C SER A 214 -16.13 -17.96 3.48
N GLU A 215 -16.56 -18.98 4.24
CA GLU A 215 -16.08 -19.24 5.60
C GLU A 215 -14.98 -20.29 5.58
N VAL A 216 -13.86 -19.99 6.24
CA VAL A 216 -12.69 -20.84 6.38
C VAL A 216 -12.46 -21.09 7.86
N SER A 217 -12.23 -22.34 8.24
CA SER A 217 -11.85 -22.71 9.60
C SER A 217 -10.32 -22.81 9.69
N ALA A 218 -9.74 -22.12 10.67
CA ALA A 218 -8.30 -22.13 10.93
C ALA A 218 -8.01 -22.18 12.44
N LYS A 219 -6.80 -22.62 12.81
CA LYS A 219 -6.38 -22.58 14.21
C LYS A 219 -5.98 -21.16 14.60
N ARG A 220 -6.10 -20.83 15.88
CA ARG A 220 -5.71 -19.50 16.42
C ARG A 220 -4.26 -19.11 16.08
N GLY A 221 -3.33 -20.07 16.04
CA GLY A 221 -1.93 -19.82 15.67
C GLY A 221 -1.69 -19.61 14.17
N ASP A 222 -2.61 -20.03 13.31
CA ASP A 222 -2.54 -19.86 11.86
C ASP A 222 -3.23 -18.54 11.40
N LEU A 223 -3.67 -17.72 12.35
CA LEU A 223 -4.28 -16.41 12.10
C LEU A 223 -3.28 -15.32 12.45
N VAL A 224 -3.22 -14.29 11.61
CA VAL A 224 -2.46 -13.08 11.93
C VAL A 224 -3.49 -11.99 12.22
N PRO A 225 -3.64 -11.54 13.49
CA PRO A 225 -4.51 -10.44 13.80
C PRO A 225 -3.99 -9.18 13.11
N LEU A 226 -4.87 -8.57 12.33
CA LEU A 226 -4.64 -7.21 11.87
C LEU A 226 -5.22 -6.37 12.99
N GLY A 227 -4.36 -5.82 13.85
CA GLY A 227 -4.77 -4.97 14.96
C GLY A 227 -5.86 -4.03 14.44
N GLU A 228 -6.95 -3.91 15.20
CA GLU A 228 -8.04 -3.03 14.81
C GLU A 228 -7.40 -1.69 14.48
N VAL A 229 -7.41 -1.31 13.20
CA VAL A 229 -7.45 0.09 12.89
C VAL A 229 -8.79 0.47 13.50
N GLU A 230 -8.74 0.89 14.76
CA GLU A 230 -9.76 1.70 15.39
C GLU A 230 -9.86 2.95 14.49
N GLU A 231 -10.50 2.80 13.34
CA GLU A 231 -11.67 3.60 13.13
C GLU A 231 -12.56 3.26 14.32
N GLN A 232 -12.33 3.98 15.43
CA GLN A 232 -13.43 4.39 16.26
C GLN A 232 -14.39 5.06 15.29
N GLU A 233 -15.24 4.24 14.66
CA GLU A 233 -16.59 4.62 14.34
C GLU A 233 -17.09 5.20 15.64
N LYS A 234 -16.99 6.54 15.74
CA LYS A 234 -17.64 7.32 16.77
C LYS A 234 -19.12 7.13 16.54
N ASP A 235 -19.63 5.96 16.94
CA ASP A 235 -21.04 5.63 17.02
C ASP A 235 -21.76 6.60 17.97
N GLY A 236 -21.00 7.27 18.85
CA GLY A 236 -21.50 8.40 19.65
C GLY A 236 -21.83 9.66 18.83
N SER A 237 -21.11 9.97 17.74
CA SER A 237 -21.32 11.23 17.02
C SER A 237 -22.62 11.24 16.20
N TRP A 238 -23.11 10.07 15.79
CA TRP A 238 -24.38 9.94 15.08
C TRP A 238 -25.59 9.76 16.02
N MET A 239 -25.41 9.21 17.22
CA MET A 239 -26.47 9.18 18.23
C MET A 239 -26.80 10.58 18.75
N GLU A 240 -25.78 11.41 18.97
CA GLU A 240 -25.96 12.79 19.46
C GLU A 240 -26.73 13.67 18.47
N LEU A 241 -26.56 13.44 17.15
CA LEU A 241 -27.30 14.14 16.11
C LEU A 241 -28.75 13.66 15.93
N LYS A 242 -29.11 12.49 16.48
CA LYS A 242 -30.47 11.94 16.41
C LYS A 242 -31.41 12.54 17.46
N GLN A 243 -30.89 13.11 18.55
CA GLN A 243 -31.70 13.57 19.68
C GLN A 243 -32.07 15.05 19.63
N GLU A 244 -31.31 15.91 18.96
CA GLU A 244 -31.63 17.33 18.88
C GLU A 244 -32.45 17.66 17.63
N THR A 245 -33.72 17.24 17.57
CA THR A 245 -34.63 17.68 16.50
C THR A 245 -35.01 19.15 16.65
N LEU A 246 -34.26 20.04 15.99
CA LEU A 246 -34.71 21.40 15.69
C LEU A 246 -35.38 21.39 14.31
N GLY A 247 -36.61 20.87 14.25
CA GLY A 247 -37.40 20.83 13.02
C GLY A 247 -38.60 19.90 13.10
N ASN A 248 -39.69 20.28 12.44
CA ASN A 248 -40.98 19.58 12.46
C ASN A 248 -41.04 18.41 11.45
N VAL A 249 -39.96 17.64 11.30
CA VAL A 249 -39.87 16.55 10.30
C VAL A 249 -39.65 15.23 11.02
N SER A 250 -40.66 14.37 11.00
CA SER A 250 -40.62 13.04 11.57
C SER A 250 -40.05 11.99 10.59
N VAL A 251 -39.40 10.95 11.11
CA VAL A 251 -38.97 9.80 10.30
C VAL A 251 -40.21 9.11 9.71
N GLY A 252 -40.23 8.93 8.39
CA GLY A 252 -41.39 8.42 7.64
C GLY A 252 -42.25 9.50 6.97
N GLU A 253 -41.90 10.78 7.12
CA GLU A 253 -42.60 11.91 6.50
C GLU A 253 -42.13 12.24 5.08
N LEU A 254 -41.18 11.45 4.56
CA LEU A 254 -40.61 11.59 3.21
C LEU A 254 -41.71 11.46 2.15
N GLY A 255 -42.10 12.60 1.57
CA GLY A 255 -43.11 12.68 0.51
C GLY A 255 -44.51 13.12 0.96
N LYS A 256 -44.71 13.53 2.23
CA LYS A 256 -46.00 14.12 2.64
C LYS A 256 -46.29 15.47 1.96
N TRP A 257 -45.26 16.22 1.55
CA TRP A 257 -45.42 17.50 0.85
C TRP A 257 -46.10 17.38 -0.52
N ASN A 258 -46.17 16.18 -1.10
CA ASN A 258 -46.73 15.91 -2.42
C ASN A 258 -47.92 14.92 -2.41
N GLY A 259 -48.58 14.73 -1.26
CA GLY A 259 -49.83 13.97 -1.20
C GLY A 259 -49.70 12.45 -1.42
N GLY A 260 -48.61 11.84 -0.98
CA GLY A 260 -48.44 10.39 -0.95
C GLY A 260 -47.95 9.79 -2.27
N GLY A 261 -46.67 9.40 -2.28
CA GLY A 261 -46.16 8.39 -3.22
C GLY A 261 -46.10 8.83 -4.69
N GLY A 262 -45.29 9.85 -5.00
CA GLY A 262 -44.93 10.16 -6.39
C GLY A 262 -44.32 8.95 -7.12
N ILE A 263 -44.28 9.01 -8.46
CA ILE A 263 -43.77 7.93 -9.34
C ILE A 263 -42.41 7.36 -8.87
N GLY A 264 -41.51 8.22 -8.37
CA GLY A 264 -40.22 7.80 -7.82
C GLY A 264 -40.34 6.91 -6.58
N MET A 265 -41.25 7.22 -5.65
CA MET A 265 -41.48 6.40 -4.45
C MET A 265 -42.05 5.02 -4.81
N LYS A 266 -42.98 4.99 -5.77
CA LYS A 266 -43.58 3.75 -6.27
C LYS A 266 -42.56 2.86 -6.98
N LEU A 267 -41.63 3.47 -7.72
CA LEU A 267 -40.51 2.78 -8.34
C LEU A 267 -39.53 2.25 -7.29
N MET A 268 -39.20 3.05 -6.28
CA MET A 268 -38.34 2.62 -5.17
C MET A 268 -38.96 1.44 -4.42
N MET A 269 -40.24 1.49 -4.08
CA MET A 269 -40.96 0.37 -3.45
C MET A 269 -40.90 -0.89 -4.33
N LYS A 270 -41.05 -0.76 -5.65
CA LYS A 270 -40.94 -1.88 -6.60
C LYS A 270 -39.54 -2.48 -6.65
N MET A 271 -38.52 -1.69 -6.34
CA MET A 271 -37.12 -2.12 -6.26
C MET A 271 -36.69 -2.56 -4.85
N GLY A 272 -37.63 -2.69 -3.91
CA GLY A 272 -37.38 -3.24 -2.57
C GLY A 272 -37.18 -2.21 -1.45
N TYR A 273 -37.38 -0.93 -1.72
CA TYR A 273 -37.37 0.10 -0.66
C TYR A 273 -38.61 0.00 0.23
N LYS A 274 -38.40 0.02 1.55
CA LYS A 274 -39.48 0.12 2.55
C LYS A 274 -39.50 1.52 3.12
N VAL A 275 -40.69 2.10 3.29
CA VAL A 275 -40.83 3.46 3.84
C VAL A 275 -40.30 3.47 5.27
N GLY A 276 -39.32 4.33 5.52
CA GLY A 276 -38.66 4.42 6.83
C GLY A 276 -37.32 3.69 6.92
N ASP A 277 -36.98 2.85 5.93
CA ASP A 277 -35.68 2.20 5.83
C ASP A 277 -34.72 3.01 4.95
N GLY A 278 -33.42 2.79 5.12
CA GLY A 278 -32.41 3.39 4.26
C GLY A 278 -32.46 2.83 2.84
N LEU A 279 -32.01 3.61 1.86
CA LEU A 279 -31.86 3.13 0.48
C LEU A 279 -30.63 2.21 0.36
N GLY A 280 -30.80 0.99 -0.18
CA GLY A 280 -29.69 0.06 -0.45
C GLY A 280 -30.06 -1.41 -0.19
N LYS A 281 -29.20 -2.36 -0.60
CA LYS A 281 -29.46 -3.81 -0.45
C LYS A 281 -29.59 -4.27 1.01
N ARG A 282 -29.01 -3.51 1.95
CA ARG A 282 -29.03 -3.76 3.41
C ARG A 282 -29.75 -2.66 4.21
N SER A 283 -30.47 -1.77 3.53
CA SER A 283 -31.06 -0.58 4.15
C SER A 283 -30.04 0.41 4.75
N ASP A 284 -28.81 0.43 4.22
CA ASP A 284 -27.67 1.26 4.71
C ASP A 284 -27.83 2.77 4.45
N GLY A 285 -28.82 3.19 3.65
CA GLY A 285 -28.99 4.60 3.28
C GLY A 285 -29.41 5.50 4.45
N ILE A 286 -29.05 6.77 4.38
CA ILE A 286 -29.36 7.75 5.43
C ILE A 286 -30.87 8.02 5.44
N VAL A 287 -31.54 7.62 6.53
CA VAL A 287 -32.98 7.83 6.74
C VAL A 287 -33.29 9.21 7.32
N HIS A 288 -32.39 9.75 8.13
CA HIS A 288 -32.59 10.99 8.88
C HIS A 288 -32.12 12.20 8.06
N SER A 289 -32.88 13.30 8.08
CA SER A 289 -32.49 14.53 7.42
C SER A 289 -31.19 15.07 8.01
N ILE A 290 -30.22 15.41 7.16
CA ILE A 290 -28.97 16.05 7.59
C ILE A 290 -29.30 17.48 8.03
N GLN A 291 -29.07 17.81 9.30
CA GLN A 291 -29.32 19.15 9.80
C GLN A 291 -28.32 20.18 9.25
N ALA A 292 -28.85 21.31 8.79
CA ALA A 292 -28.03 22.44 8.38
C ALA A 292 -27.45 23.13 9.61
N ARG A 293 -26.12 23.11 9.76
CA ARG A 293 -25.42 23.87 10.81
C ARG A 293 -25.28 25.33 10.36
N ILE A 294 -25.98 26.24 11.02
CA ILE A 294 -25.85 27.68 10.77
C ILE A 294 -24.45 28.11 11.20
N CYS A 295 -23.65 28.60 10.26
CA CYS A 295 -22.31 29.13 10.54
C CYS A 295 -22.41 30.58 11.01
N ALA A 296 -21.41 31.04 11.78
CA ALA A 296 -21.33 32.44 12.21
C ALA A 296 -21.29 33.37 10.98
N LYS A 297 -21.85 34.59 11.12
CA LYS A 297 -21.84 35.59 10.05
C LYS A 297 -20.40 35.83 9.57
N ASN A 298 -20.19 35.83 8.26
CA ASN A 298 -18.89 36.00 7.57
C ASN A 298 -17.90 34.82 7.66
N ALA A 299 -18.29 33.66 8.21
CA ALA A 299 -17.47 32.46 8.11
C ALA A 299 -17.50 31.90 6.68
N SER A 300 -16.33 31.79 6.04
CA SER A 300 -16.22 31.18 4.72
C SER A 300 -16.32 29.65 4.81
N LEU A 301 -16.67 29.01 3.69
CA LEU A 301 -16.64 27.55 3.55
C LEU A 301 -15.25 26.97 3.92
N ASP A 302 -14.19 27.72 3.65
CA ASP A 302 -12.80 27.36 3.98
C ASP A 302 -12.54 27.35 5.49
N GLU A 303 -13.10 28.30 6.24
CA GLU A 303 -12.95 28.35 7.70
C GLU A 303 -13.69 27.21 8.40
N VAL A 304 -14.86 26.83 7.88
CA VAL A 304 -15.64 25.68 8.37
C VAL A 304 -14.92 24.35 8.07
N MET A 305 -14.32 24.23 6.89
CA MET A 305 -13.51 23.06 6.50
C MET A 305 -12.20 22.97 7.32
N ASN A 306 -11.56 24.10 7.62
CA ASN A 306 -10.34 24.11 8.42
C ASN A 306 -10.60 23.84 9.91
N ARG A 307 -11.74 24.27 10.47
CA ARG A 307 -12.16 23.87 11.83
C ARG A 307 -12.41 22.37 11.98
N LYS A 308 -12.88 21.70 10.92
CA LYS A 308 -13.07 20.24 10.89
C LYS A 308 -11.79 19.46 10.59
N ARG A 309 -10.72 20.12 10.11
CA ARG A 309 -9.41 19.49 9.86
C ARG A 309 -8.55 19.43 11.12
N LYS A 310 -9.07 18.82 12.19
CA LYS A 310 -8.23 17.96 13.03
C LYS A 310 -8.58 16.53 12.65
N VAL A 311 -8.14 16.16 11.46
CA VAL A 311 -8.26 14.79 10.95
C VAL A 311 -6.98 14.09 11.37
N VAL A 312 -7.12 13.30 12.44
CA VAL A 312 -6.46 12.00 12.57
C VAL A 312 -7.11 11.14 11.47
N ASP A 313 -6.47 11.12 10.31
CA ASP A 313 -6.55 10.03 9.34
C ASP A 313 -5.12 9.88 8.87
N GLY A 314 -4.58 8.67 8.95
CA GLY A 314 -3.32 8.24 8.36
C GLY A 314 -3.30 8.30 6.83
N LYS A 315 -3.81 9.37 6.24
CA LYS A 315 -3.39 9.83 4.92
C LYS A 315 -2.31 10.85 5.17
N GLU A 316 -1.08 10.36 5.29
CA GLU A 316 0.06 11.18 4.94
C GLU A 316 -0.28 11.84 3.60
N LYS A 317 -0.47 13.16 3.67
CA LYS A 317 -0.53 13.96 2.48
C LYS A 317 0.81 13.71 1.83
N HIS A 318 0.82 12.96 0.72
CA HIS A 318 1.83 13.09 -0.30
C HIS A 318 2.18 14.57 -0.34
N LYS A 319 3.38 14.93 0.15
CA LYS A 319 3.92 16.27 0.01
C LYS A 319 3.68 16.59 -1.45
N THR A 320 2.82 17.57 -1.71
CA THR A 320 2.61 18.05 -3.07
C THR A 320 4.01 18.33 -3.58
N LYS A 321 4.45 17.56 -4.59
CA LYS A 321 5.76 17.73 -5.20
C LYS A 321 5.90 19.23 -5.37
N LYS A 322 6.92 19.84 -4.75
CA LYS A 322 7.32 21.19 -5.11
C LYS A 322 7.47 21.12 -6.62
N ILE A 323 6.47 21.63 -7.34
CA ILE A 323 6.56 21.79 -8.78
C ILE A 323 7.81 22.64 -8.89
N LYS A 324 8.89 22.05 -9.43
CA LYS A 324 10.03 22.82 -9.88
C LYS A 324 9.40 23.90 -10.75
N LYS A 325 9.38 25.14 -10.26
CA LYS A 325 9.09 26.29 -11.10
C LYS A 325 10.10 26.14 -12.23
N LEU A 326 9.63 25.74 -13.41
CA LEU A 326 10.40 25.92 -14.62
C LEU A 326 10.61 27.43 -14.66
N ASN A 327 11.85 27.87 -14.48
CA ASN A 327 12.20 29.24 -14.79
C ASN A 327 12.05 29.36 -16.31
N THR A 328 10.85 29.71 -16.76
CA THR A 328 10.67 30.29 -18.09
C THR A 328 11.33 31.65 -18.02
N SER A 329 12.22 31.93 -18.97
CA SER A 329 13.03 33.15 -19.04
C SER A 329 12.22 34.41 -19.38
N ASP A 330 10.90 34.35 -19.35
CA ASP A 330 10.00 35.42 -19.75
C ASP A 330 9.15 35.89 -18.56
N GLU A 331 9.55 37.04 -17.99
CA GLU A 331 8.83 37.76 -16.92
C GLU A 331 7.39 38.16 -17.29
N SER A 332 6.96 37.97 -18.56
CA SER A 332 5.63 38.30 -19.06
C SER A 332 4.54 37.29 -18.68
N GLU A 333 4.87 36.15 -18.08
CA GLU A 333 3.90 35.13 -17.67
C GLU A 333 3.28 35.37 -16.27
N LYS A 334 3.70 36.42 -15.55
CA LYS A 334 3.20 36.73 -14.20
C LYS A 334 1.97 37.65 -14.19
N ASP A 335 1.61 38.27 -15.31
CA ASP A 335 0.53 39.26 -15.33
C ASP A 335 -0.81 38.67 -15.77
N ILE A 336 -1.76 38.65 -14.84
CA ILE A 336 -3.11 38.11 -15.00
C ILE A 336 -3.84 38.84 -16.13
N PHE A 337 -3.53 40.13 -16.34
CA PHE A 337 -4.11 40.94 -17.40
C PHE A 337 -3.55 40.57 -18.79
N ALA A 338 -2.27 40.20 -18.89
CA ALA A 338 -1.69 39.69 -20.14
C ALA A 338 -2.32 38.34 -20.54
N PHE A 339 -2.59 37.49 -19.56
CA PHE A 339 -3.29 36.21 -19.78
C PHE A 339 -4.74 36.41 -20.24
N ILE A 340 -5.47 37.33 -19.61
CA ILE A 340 -6.85 37.67 -19.98
C ILE A 340 -6.88 38.30 -21.38
N ASN A 341 -5.96 39.22 -21.67
CA ASN A 341 -5.87 39.86 -22.98
C ASN A 341 -5.56 38.85 -24.10
N ARG A 342 -4.67 37.88 -23.85
CA ARG A 342 -4.39 36.77 -24.79
C ARG A 342 -5.57 35.83 -25.02
N LYS A 343 -6.44 35.66 -24.01
CA LYS A 343 -7.62 34.78 -24.10
C LYS A 343 -8.82 35.48 -24.74
N LEU A 344 -8.87 36.81 -24.67
CA LEU A 344 -9.88 37.66 -25.29
C LEU A 344 -9.51 38.06 -26.73
N GLU A 345 -8.22 38.18 -27.04
CA GLU A 345 -7.74 38.20 -28.42
C GLU A 345 -8.04 36.83 -29.04
N LYS A 346 -9.13 36.76 -29.82
CA LYS A 346 -9.33 35.66 -30.76
C LYS A 346 -8.02 35.45 -31.51
N LYS A 347 -7.50 34.21 -31.54
CA LYS A 347 -6.32 33.79 -32.29
C LYS A 347 -6.26 34.58 -33.60
N SER A 348 -5.38 35.57 -33.67
CA SER A 348 -5.03 36.17 -34.95
C SER A 348 -4.58 35.03 -35.85
N GLU A 349 -4.99 35.08 -37.12
CA GLU A 349 -4.57 34.10 -38.11
C GLU A 349 -3.05 33.94 -38.04
N ARG A 350 -2.59 32.68 -37.89
CA ARG A 350 -1.17 32.33 -37.78
C ARG A 350 -0.37 33.14 -38.80
N THR A 351 0.50 34.02 -38.33
CA THR A 351 1.27 34.89 -39.21
C THR A 351 2.34 34.08 -39.92
N LEU A 352 2.81 34.56 -41.08
CA LEU A 352 3.88 33.91 -41.85
C LEU A 352 5.17 33.73 -41.01
N ALA A 353 5.36 34.56 -39.99
CA ALA A 353 6.47 34.51 -39.04
C ALA A 353 6.42 33.28 -38.12
N ASP A 354 5.23 32.90 -37.63
CA ASP A 354 5.06 31.72 -36.78
C ASP A 354 5.39 30.42 -37.52
N VAL A 355 5.07 30.37 -38.82
CA VAL A 355 5.39 29.23 -39.68
C VAL A 355 6.90 29.16 -40.00
N ARG A 356 7.59 30.30 -40.08
CA ARG A 356 9.05 30.35 -40.26
C ARG A 356 9.78 29.90 -39.00
N LYS A 357 9.37 30.37 -37.83
CA LYS A 357 9.93 29.96 -36.53
C LYS A 357 9.75 28.47 -36.28
N GLU A 358 8.56 27.91 -36.54
CA GLU A 358 8.35 26.46 -36.47
C GLU A 358 9.23 25.67 -37.47
N LYS A 359 9.53 26.21 -38.66
CA LYS A 359 10.44 25.57 -39.63
C LYS A 359 11.90 25.59 -39.18
N GLU A 360 12.36 26.69 -38.61
CA GLU A 360 13.71 26.83 -38.04
C GLU A 360 13.91 25.89 -36.85
N GLU A 361 12.91 25.78 -35.97
CA GLU A 361 12.90 24.80 -34.89
C GLU A 361 12.96 23.37 -35.45
N MET A 362 12.19 23.07 -36.51
CA MET A 362 12.17 21.75 -37.16
C MET A 362 13.48 21.38 -37.87
N ALA A 363 14.26 22.36 -38.35
CA ALA A 363 15.58 22.15 -38.93
C ALA A 363 16.63 21.65 -37.91
N GLY A 364 16.49 22.02 -36.62
CA GLY A 364 17.39 21.61 -35.54
C GLY A 364 17.20 20.18 -35.01
N TYR A 365 16.14 19.48 -35.41
CA TYR A 365 15.87 18.11 -34.93
C TYR A 365 16.66 17.06 -35.70
N SER A 366 17.21 16.06 -35.00
CA SER A 366 17.81 14.86 -35.59
C SER A 366 16.75 13.96 -36.25
N ALA A 367 17.13 13.15 -37.24
CA ALA A 367 16.25 12.20 -37.93
C ALA A 367 15.48 11.26 -36.96
N LYS A 368 16.12 10.86 -35.84
CA LYS A 368 15.50 10.03 -34.79
C LYS A 368 14.41 10.79 -34.02
N SER A 369 14.63 12.07 -33.72
CA SER A 369 13.65 12.92 -33.03
C SER A 369 12.48 13.34 -33.92
N LEU A 370 12.69 13.47 -35.24
CA LEU A 370 11.59 13.66 -36.19
C LEU A 370 10.71 12.40 -36.31
N GLY A 371 11.32 11.21 -36.27
CA GLY A 371 10.60 9.93 -36.23
C GLY A 371 9.70 9.80 -35.00
N ALA A 372 10.23 10.14 -33.81
CA ALA A 372 9.45 10.15 -32.57
C ALA A 372 8.27 11.14 -32.64
N LYS A 373 8.51 12.37 -33.09
CA LYS A 373 7.44 13.38 -33.27
C LYS A 373 6.37 12.96 -34.27
N ASN A 374 6.74 12.25 -35.33
CA ASN A 374 5.80 11.73 -36.30
C ASN A 374 4.87 10.69 -35.65
N LEU A 375 5.43 9.75 -34.88
CA LEU A 375 4.65 8.76 -34.12
C LEU A 375 3.72 9.41 -33.09
N ASP A 376 4.21 10.42 -32.36
CA ASP A 376 3.41 11.15 -31.38
C ASP A 376 2.20 11.85 -32.04
N LEU A 377 2.43 12.56 -33.16
CA LEU A 377 1.37 13.23 -33.92
C LEU A 377 0.38 12.22 -34.56
N GLU A 378 0.85 11.05 -35.01
CA GLU A 378 -0.03 9.98 -35.51
C GLU A 378 -0.89 9.39 -34.39
N SER A 379 -0.33 9.23 -33.19
CA SER A 379 -1.07 8.78 -32.02
C SER A 379 -2.14 9.80 -31.59
N GLU A 380 -1.79 11.09 -31.58
CA GLU A 380 -2.69 12.19 -31.24
C GLU A 380 -3.84 12.29 -32.26
N MET A 381 -3.54 12.17 -33.55
CA MET A 381 -4.52 12.13 -34.63
C MET A 381 -5.51 10.96 -34.44
N LYS A 382 -5.01 9.75 -34.13
CA LYS A 382 -5.86 8.58 -33.89
C LYS A 382 -6.79 8.77 -32.69
N GLN A 383 -6.30 9.39 -31.62
CA GLN A 383 -7.11 9.72 -30.44
C GLN A 383 -8.20 10.75 -30.76
N LEU A 384 -7.87 11.81 -31.51
CA LEU A 384 -8.82 12.85 -31.89
C LEU A 384 -9.92 12.31 -32.82
N VAL A 385 -9.56 11.47 -33.81
CA VAL A 385 -10.54 10.79 -34.68
C VAL A 385 -11.46 9.87 -33.86
N GLY A 386 -10.92 9.16 -32.86
CA GLY A 386 -11.72 8.37 -31.93
C GLY A 386 -12.72 9.23 -31.13
N LYS A 387 -12.30 10.41 -30.67
CA LYS A 387 -13.18 11.38 -29.97
C LYS A 387 -14.26 11.94 -30.90
N GLN A 388 -13.90 12.28 -32.14
CA GLN A 388 -14.84 12.75 -33.17
C GLN A 388 -15.95 11.71 -33.42
N LYS A 389 -15.60 10.42 -33.57
CA LYS A 389 -16.57 9.34 -33.74
C LYS A 389 -17.52 9.22 -32.55
N LYS A 390 -17.00 9.25 -31.33
CA LYS A 390 -17.81 9.19 -30.09
C LYS A 390 -18.77 10.38 -29.97
N LEU A 391 -18.32 11.58 -30.33
CA LEU A 391 -19.16 12.78 -30.35
C LEU A 391 -20.28 12.67 -31.39
N ARG A 392 -19.98 12.21 -32.62
CA ARG A 392 -21.00 11.94 -33.65
C ARG A 392 -22.03 10.90 -33.20
N ASP A 393 -21.58 9.80 -32.60
CA ASP A 393 -22.46 8.76 -32.08
C ASP A 393 -23.28 9.23 -30.87
N GLY A 394 -22.76 10.15 -30.04
CA GLY A 394 -23.51 10.76 -28.95
C GLY A 394 -24.57 11.74 -29.45
N ILE A 395 -24.28 12.54 -30.48
CA ILE A 395 -25.26 13.43 -31.14
C ILE A 395 -26.41 12.61 -31.73
N ARG A 396 -26.10 11.50 -32.40
CA ARG A 396 -27.13 10.59 -32.95
C ARG A 396 -28.03 10.00 -31.87
N ARG A 397 -27.48 9.67 -30.70
CA ARG A 397 -28.23 9.07 -29.58
C ARG A 397 -29.09 10.08 -28.81
N ASN A 398 -28.63 11.31 -28.71
CA ASN A 398 -29.29 12.36 -27.92
C ASN A 398 -30.12 13.33 -28.78
N GLN A 399 -30.54 12.92 -29.98
CA GLN A 399 -31.22 13.79 -30.96
C GLN A 399 -32.48 14.48 -30.42
N ASN A 400 -33.12 13.92 -29.39
CA ASN A 400 -34.32 14.47 -28.77
C ASN A 400 -34.04 15.62 -27.79
N ASP A 401 -32.79 15.77 -27.32
CA ASP A 401 -32.37 16.82 -26.38
C ASP A 401 -31.53 17.87 -27.12
N LYS A 402 -32.15 19.02 -27.41
CA LYS A 402 -31.57 20.10 -28.21
C LYS A 402 -30.36 20.75 -27.54
N ASP A 403 -30.34 20.87 -26.21
CA ASP A 403 -29.28 21.55 -25.47
C ASP A 403 -28.02 20.68 -25.40
N THR A 404 -28.19 19.37 -25.19
CA THR A 404 -27.06 18.44 -25.23
C THR A 404 -26.50 18.32 -26.64
N VAL A 405 -27.35 18.25 -27.66
CA VAL A 405 -26.90 18.24 -29.06
C VAL A 405 -26.13 19.52 -29.39
N ALA A 406 -26.59 20.70 -28.99
CA ALA A 406 -25.90 21.96 -29.22
C ALA A 406 -24.50 22.01 -28.57
N LYS A 407 -24.36 21.50 -27.33
CA LYS A 407 -23.04 21.42 -26.67
C LYS A 407 -22.10 20.41 -27.35
N MET A 408 -22.66 19.28 -27.78
CA MET A 408 -21.90 18.23 -28.46
C MET A 408 -21.48 18.65 -29.87
N THR A 409 -22.28 19.43 -30.60
CA THR A 409 -21.92 19.97 -31.92
C THR A 409 -20.81 21.02 -31.82
N VAL A 410 -20.86 21.91 -30.83
CA VAL A 410 -19.74 22.85 -30.55
C VAL A 410 -18.46 22.08 -30.22
N SER A 411 -18.54 21.07 -29.34
CA SER A 411 -17.40 20.22 -29.01
C SER A 411 -16.85 19.45 -30.23
N LEU A 412 -17.73 19.06 -31.17
CA LEU A 412 -17.34 18.40 -32.40
C LEU A 412 -16.58 19.34 -33.34
N LEU A 413 -17.02 20.60 -33.48
CA LEU A 413 -16.31 21.61 -34.27
C LEU A 413 -14.91 21.89 -33.71
N GLU A 414 -14.74 21.96 -32.39
CA GLU A 414 -13.43 22.13 -31.77
C GLU A 414 -12.49 20.93 -32.02
N VAL A 415 -13.04 19.71 -31.99
CA VAL A 415 -12.27 18.50 -32.30
C VAL A 415 -11.89 18.47 -33.78
N ASP A 416 -12.77 18.89 -34.68
CA ASP A 416 -12.49 18.98 -36.11
C ASP A 416 -11.40 20.02 -36.43
N GLU A 417 -11.40 21.17 -35.76
CA GLU A 417 -10.34 22.18 -35.90
C GLU A 417 -8.98 21.63 -35.40
N LYS A 418 -8.98 20.90 -34.29
CA LYS A 418 -7.78 20.24 -33.75
C LYS A 418 -7.26 19.16 -34.70
N ILE A 419 -8.13 18.34 -35.28
CA ILE A 419 -7.78 17.34 -36.30
C ILE A 419 -7.14 18.04 -37.51
N ALA A 420 -7.71 19.14 -38.00
CA ALA A 420 -7.13 19.90 -39.11
C ALA A 420 -5.76 20.50 -38.77
N SER A 421 -5.58 20.97 -37.53
CA SER A 421 -4.29 21.47 -37.03
C SER A 421 -3.21 20.38 -36.96
N VAL A 422 -3.53 19.24 -36.34
CA VAL A 422 -2.60 18.10 -36.21
C VAL A 422 -2.26 17.51 -37.59
N ASN A 423 -3.23 17.39 -38.49
CA ASN A 423 -2.99 16.91 -39.85
C ASN A 423 -2.05 17.85 -40.64
N ARG A 424 -2.17 19.18 -40.47
CA ARG A 424 -1.23 20.14 -41.06
C ARG A 424 0.19 19.97 -40.50
N LYS A 425 0.34 19.74 -39.20
CA LYS A 425 1.64 19.44 -38.58
C LYS A 425 2.22 18.14 -39.12
N LEU A 426 1.41 17.08 -39.21
CA LEU A 426 1.82 15.78 -39.71
C LEU A 426 2.33 15.84 -41.15
N ARG A 427 1.61 16.55 -42.04
CA ARG A 427 2.08 16.77 -43.43
C ARG A 427 3.43 17.47 -43.46
N ARG A 428 3.61 18.54 -42.69
CA ARG A 428 4.90 19.26 -42.62
C ARG A 428 6.05 18.37 -42.14
N VAL A 429 5.82 17.54 -41.12
CA VAL A 429 6.85 16.58 -40.65
C VAL A 429 7.17 15.56 -41.75
N LYS A 430 6.16 15.04 -42.45
CA LYS A 430 6.34 14.09 -43.56
C LYS A 430 7.08 14.72 -44.76
N ASP A 431 6.77 15.97 -45.09
CA ASP A 431 7.46 16.73 -46.14
C ASP A 431 8.94 16.98 -45.77
N GLU A 432 9.22 17.33 -44.52
CA GLU A 432 10.58 17.53 -44.01
C GLU A 432 11.40 16.23 -43.99
N VAL A 433 10.80 15.12 -43.56
CA VAL A 433 11.43 13.79 -43.61
C VAL A 433 11.70 13.37 -45.06
N SER A 434 10.76 13.65 -45.97
CA SER A 434 10.92 13.36 -47.40
C SER A 434 12.03 14.20 -48.03
N SER A 435 12.12 15.49 -47.69
CA SER A 435 13.18 16.39 -48.15
C SER A 435 14.58 15.97 -47.67
N ARG A 436 14.70 15.44 -46.45
CA ARG A 436 15.98 14.91 -45.94
C ARG A 436 16.35 13.59 -46.58
N ASN A 437 15.38 12.74 -46.88
CA ASN A 437 15.61 11.49 -47.58
C ASN A 437 15.95 11.67 -49.06
N SER A 438 15.45 12.72 -49.73
CA SER A 438 15.84 13.03 -51.12
C SER A 438 17.28 13.58 -51.18
N LYS A 439 17.65 14.50 -50.27
CA LYS A 439 19.03 15.03 -50.19
C LYS A 439 20.07 13.93 -49.95
N ARG A 440 19.74 12.92 -49.13
CA ARG A 440 20.59 11.74 -48.90
C ARG A 440 20.72 10.82 -50.13
N LYS A 441 19.80 10.88 -51.09
CA LYS A 441 19.86 10.09 -52.32
C LYS A 441 20.65 10.78 -53.43
N ASP A 442 20.78 12.11 -53.39
CA ASP A 442 21.55 12.89 -54.37
C ASP A 442 23.05 12.99 -53.99
N GLU A 443 23.44 12.51 -52.80
CA GLU A 443 24.84 12.45 -52.30
C GLU A 443 25.52 11.09 -52.55
N PHE A 444 24.84 10.15 -53.20
CA PHE A 444 25.37 8.87 -53.70
C PHE A 444 25.14 8.78 -55.20
#